data_AF-A0A957MGI3-F1
#
_entry.id   AF-A0A957MGI3-F1
#
_cell.length_a   1.000
_cell.length_b   1.000
_cell.length_c   1.000
_cell.angle_alpha   90.00
_cell.angle_beta   90.00
_cell.angle_gamma   90.00
#
_symmetry.space_group_name_H-M   'P 1'
#
loop_
_entity.id
_entity.type
_entity.pdbx_description
1 polymer ?
#
loop_
_entity_poly.entity_id
_entity_poly.type
_entity_poly.pdbx_seq_one_letter_code
_entity_poly.pdbx_strand_id
1 'polypeptide(L)'
;MFAGLIWMALTFGLSYLLVGPLGIYGLAWASSLASLALAVGLFVVVRRRLDGLELRALAVTVGRALAAAAIMATGVRLLATLDLPSPIFVVAGIATGAVIYAVVYLALGGREIFGLLRRAPNELRA
;
A
#
# COMPACT_ATOMS: atom_id res chain seq x y z
N MET A 1 18.32 -15.43 -1.70
CA MET A 1 18.44 -16.10 -0.38
C MET A 1 18.63 -15.10 0.77
N PHE A 2 19.62 -14.19 0.71
CA PHE A 2 19.87 -13.21 1.78
C PHE A 2 18.67 -12.33 2.17
N ALA A 3 17.90 -11.84 1.20
CA ALA A 3 16.70 -11.04 1.49
C ALA A 3 15.68 -11.82 2.34
N GLY A 4 15.50 -13.12 2.10
CA GLY A 4 14.59 -13.96 2.88
C GLY A 4 15.09 -14.18 4.32
N LEU A 5 16.40 -14.33 4.53
CA LEU A 5 16.98 -14.42 5.87
C LEU A 5 16.79 -13.11 6.66
N ILE A 6 16.99 -11.97 6.00
CA ILE A 6 16.75 -10.65 6.60
C ILE A 6 15.26 -10.49 6.93
N TRP A 7 14.36 -10.88 6.02
CA TRP A 7 12.91 -10.86 6.27
C TRP A 7 12.56 -11.65 7.52
N MET A 8 13.09 -12.87 7.61
CA MET A 8 12.81 -13.81 8.68
C MET A 8 13.31 -13.26 10.02
N ALA A 9 14.55 -12.77 10.06
CA ALA A 9 15.12 -12.14 11.24
C ALA A 9 14.31 -10.92 11.71
N LEU A 10 13.92 -10.04 10.78
CA LEU A 10 13.07 -8.88 11.09
C LEU A 10 11.70 -9.29 11.62
N THR A 11 11.07 -10.28 10.98
CA THR A 11 9.75 -10.78 11.38
C THR A 11 9.79 -11.37 12.79
N PHE A 12 10.81 -12.17 13.12
CA PHE A 12 10.97 -12.73 14.46
C PHE A 12 11.24 -11.64 15.51
N GLY A 13 12.16 -10.72 15.23
CA GLY A 13 12.48 -9.63 16.15
C GLY A 13 11.27 -8.71 16.42
N LEU A 14 10.55 -8.32 15.37
CA LEU A 14 9.34 -7.51 15.49
C LEU A 14 8.21 -8.29 16.17
N SER A 15 8.07 -9.59 15.90
CA SER A 15 7.05 -10.41 16.57
C SER A 15 7.29 -10.45 18.08
N TYR A 16 8.53 -10.68 18.51
CA TYR A 16 8.87 -10.66 19.93
C TYR A 16 8.54 -9.31 20.60
N LEU A 17 8.86 -8.21 19.91
CA LEU A 17 8.62 -6.86 20.42
C LEU A 17 7.12 -6.49 20.45
N LEU A 18 6.36 -6.84 19.41
CA LEU A 18 4.98 -6.39 19.22
C LEU A 18 3.94 -7.33 19.86
N VAL A 19 4.27 -8.60 20.10
CA VAL A 19 3.34 -9.54 20.75
C VAL A 19 3.01 -9.13 22.19
N GLY A 20 3.96 -8.53 22.92
CA GLY A 20 3.70 -8.00 24.26
C GLY A 20 2.55 -7.00 24.30
N PRO A 21 2.63 -5.86 23.59
CA PRO A 21 1.59 -4.82 23.63
C PRO A 21 0.35 -5.13 22.77
N LEU A 22 0.48 -5.87 21.66
CA LEU A 22 -0.60 -6.03 20.66
C LEU A 22 -1.17 -7.46 20.60
N GLY A 23 -0.63 -8.39 21.40
CA GLY A 23 -1.04 -9.80 21.38
C GLY A 23 -0.87 -10.45 20.01
N ILE A 24 -1.88 -11.23 19.58
CA ILE A 24 -1.88 -11.93 18.29
C ILE A 24 -1.82 -10.95 17.11
N TYR A 25 -2.41 -9.75 17.24
CA TYR A 25 -2.35 -8.72 16.19
C TYR A 25 -0.92 -8.22 15.94
N GLY A 26 -0.04 -8.32 16.94
CA GLY A 26 1.38 -7.99 16.82
C GLY A 26 2.10 -8.85 15.78
N LEU A 27 1.67 -10.10 15.57
CA LEU A 27 2.24 -11.00 14.58
C LEU A 27 1.94 -10.54 13.14
N ALA A 28 0.71 -10.08 12.88
CA ALA A 28 0.32 -9.55 11.58
C ALA A 28 1.04 -8.22 11.26
N TRP A 29 1.24 -7.38 12.28
CA TRP A 29 2.01 -6.15 12.14
C TRP A 29 3.50 -6.43 11.87
N ALA A 30 4.08 -7.42 12.56
CA ALA A 30 5.48 -7.79 12.40
C ALA A 30 5.80 -8.20 10.95
N SER A 31 4.97 -9.07 10.35
CA SER A 31 5.18 -9.52 8.96
C SER A 31 5.00 -8.39 7.95
N SER A 32 4.03 -7.50 8.16
CA SER A 32 3.78 -6.34 7.30
C SER A 32 4.93 -5.32 7.36
N LEU A 33 5.42 -5.01 8.57
CA LEU A 33 6.56 -4.11 8.78
C LEU A 33 7.87 -4.69 8.27
N ALA A 34 8.13 -5.98 8.48
CA ALA A 34 9.30 -6.65 7.92
C ALA A 34 9.30 -6.62 6.38
N SER A 35 8.13 -6.82 5.78
CA SER A 35 7.96 -6.75 4.32
C SER A 35 8.18 -5.33 3.79
N LEU A 36 7.65 -4.32 4.48
CA LEU A 36 7.89 -2.92 4.16
C LEU A 36 9.38 -2.56 4.27
N ALA A 37 10.03 -2.94 5.37
CA ALA A 37 11.45 -2.69 5.61
C ALA A 37 12.33 -3.31 4.51
N LEU A 38 11.99 -4.52 4.07
CA LEU A 38 12.69 -5.15 2.94
C LEU A 38 12.40 -4.49 1.60
N ALA A 39 11.16 -4.12 1.32
CA ALA A 39 10.82 -3.41 0.08
C ALA A 39 11.62 -2.11 -0.02
N VAL A 40 11.70 -1.35 1.08
CA VAL A 40 12.52 -0.13 1.17
C VAL A 40 14.01 -0.43 1.04
N GLY A 41 14.52 -1.45 1.75
CA GLY A 41 15.93 -1.83 1.69
C GLY A 41 16.37 -2.24 0.28
N LEU A 42 15.57 -3.07 -0.40
CA LEU A 42 15.81 -3.46 -1.79
C LEU A 42 15.71 -2.26 -2.73
N PHE A 43 14.72 -1.40 -2.55
CA PHE A 43 14.61 -0.16 -3.33
C PHE A 43 15.88 0.70 -3.21
N VAL A 44 16.42 0.87 -2.01
CA VAL A 44 17.67 1.62 -1.78
C VAL A 44 18.86 0.95 -2.46
N VAL A 45 18.99 -0.38 -2.37
CA VAL A 45 20.08 -1.12 -3.02
C VAL A 45 20.01 -1.02 -4.54
N VAL A 46 18.82 -1.22 -5.11
CA VAL A 46 18.58 -1.14 -6.56
C VAL A 46 18.84 0.28 -7.06
N ARG A 47 18.33 1.29 -6.36
CA ARG A 47 18.57 2.70 -6.66
C ARG A 47 20.06 3.03 -6.75
N ARG A 48 20.89 2.51 -5.82
CA ARG A 48 22.33 2.75 -5.83
C ARG A 48 23.05 2.14 -7.05
N ARG A 49 22.42 1.19 -7.74
CA ARG A 49 23.00 0.49 -8.90
C ARG A 49 22.41 0.93 -10.24
N LEU A 50 21.21 1.51 -10.25
CA LEU A 50 20.53 1.97 -11.45
C LEU A 50 20.38 3.49 -11.40
N ASP A 51 21.29 4.20 -12.06
CA ASP A 51 21.18 5.63 -12.32
C ASP A 51 20.05 5.86 -13.35
N GLY A 52 18.96 6.50 -12.91
CA GLY A 52 17.78 6.74 -13.76
C GLY A 52 16.45 6.80 -13.01
N LEU A 53 16.41 6.47 -11.72
CA LEU A 53 15.20 6.59 -10.91
C LEU A 53 14.90 8.05 -10.52
N GLU A 54 13.86 8.62 -11.12
CA GLU A 54 13.32 9.93 -10.72
C GLU A 54 12.63 9.85 -9.34
N LEU A 55 13.41 10.05 -8.27
CA LEU A 55 12.93 10.04 -6.89
C LEU A 55 11.79 11.02 -6.63
N ARG A 56 11.84 12.19 -7.28
CA ARG A 56 10.81 13.21 -7.10
C ARG A 56 9.47 12.74 -7.65
N ALA A 57 9.46 12.15 -8.84
CA ALA A 57 8.26 11.57 -9.42
C ALA A 57 7.72 10.46 -8.51
N LEU A 58 8.58 9.52 -8.09
CA LEU A 58 8.18 8.42 -7.21
C LEU A 58 7.64 8.90 -5.86
N ALA A 59 8.29 9.86 -5.22
CA ALA A 59 7.85 10.42 -3.95
C ALA A 59 6.50 11.12 -4.08
N VAL A 60 6.25 11.82 -5.19
CA VAL A 60 4.95 12.41 -5.49
C VAL A 60 3.90 11.31 -5.66
N THR A 61 4.17 10.25 -6.42
CA THR A 61 3.23 9.13 -6.60
C THR A 61 2.90 8.43 -5.28
N VAL A 62 3.91 8.15 -4.45
CA VAL A 62 3.72 7.57 -3.11
C VAL A 62 2.92 8.52 -2.22
N GLY A 63 3.25 9.81 -2.22
CA GLY A 63 2.51 10.82 -1.46
C GLY A 63 1.04 10.92 -1.85
N ARG A 64 0.74 10.88 -3.16
CA ARG A 64 -0.63 10.84 -3.68
C ARG A 64 -1.37 9.59 -3.23
N ALA A 65 -0.73 8.43 -3.30
CA ALA A 65 -1.32 7.16 -2.85
C ALA A 65 -1.62 7.18 -1.35
N LEU A 66 -0.70 7.71 -0.53
CA LEU A 66 -0.90 7.84 0.91
C LEU A 66 -2.03 8.82 1.25
N ALA A 67 -2.08 9.97 0.58
CA ALA A 67 -3.16 10.95 0.77
C ALA A 67 -4.53 10.37 0.38
N ALA A 68 -4.61 9.69 -0.78
CA ALA A 68 -5.82 9.00 -1.22
C ALA A 68 -6.24 7.90 -0.24
N ALA A 69 -5.30 7.10 0.27
CA ALA A 69 -5.57 6.07 1.26
C ALA A 69 -6.05 6.64 2.60
N ALA A 70 -5.49 7.77 3.04
CA ALA A 70 -5.94 8.44 4.26
C ALA A 70 -7.38 8.95 4.13
N ILE A 71 -7.70 9.65 3.04
CA ILE A 71 -9.06 10.17 2.79
C ILE A 71 -10.06 9.01 2.64
N MET A 72 -9.67 7.94 1.94
CA MET A 72 -10.45 6.70 1.87
C MET A 72 -10.75 6.12 3.25
N ALA A 73 -9.74 5.97 4.10
CA ALA A 73 -9.91 5.44 5.45
C ALA A 73 -10.86 6.31 6.29
N THR A 74 -10.78 7.64 6.15
CA THR A 74 -11.74 8.55 6.79
C THR A 74 -13.16 8.37 6.25
N GLY A 75 -13.32 8.24 4.93
CA GLY A 75 -14.63 8.01 4.31
C GLY A 75 -15.29 6.71 4.76
N VAL A 76 -14.52 5.61 4.80
CA VAL A 76 -15.02 4.31 5.31
C VAL A 76 -15.33 4.39 6.80
N ARG A 77 -14.55 5.14 7.59
CA ARG A 77 -14.84 5.37 9.00
C ARG A 77 -16.14 6.15 9.22
N LEU A 78 -16.46 7.12 8.36
CA LEU A 78 -17.74 7.83 8.40
C LEU A 78 -18.89 6.91 7.98
N LEU A 79 -18.68 6.05 6.98
CA LEU A 79 -19.69 5.04 6.62
C LEU A 79 -19.98 4.08 7.78
N ALA A 80 -18.98 3.78 8.61
CA ALA A 80 -19.15 2.93 9.78
C ALA A 80 -20.06 3.54 10.86
N THR A 81 -20.37 4.84 10.82
CA THR A 81 -21.30 5.47 11.77
C THR A 81 -22.77 5.28 11.40
N LEU A 82 -23.07 4.68 10.24
CA LEU A 82 -24.44 4.50 9.74
C LEU A 82 -25.12 3.21 10.23
N ASP A 83 -24.53 2.49 11.19
CA ASP A 83 -25.06 1.24 11.80
C ASP A 83 -25.68 0.26 10.79
N LEU A 84 -24.97 0.05 9.69
CA LEU A 84 -25.37 -0.87 8.64
C LEU A 84 -25.18 -2.33 9.08
N PRO A 85 -26.04 -3.27 8.65
CA PRO A 85 -25.81 -4.70 8.84
C PRO A 85 -24.45 -5.12 8.27
N SER A 86 -23.71 -5.95 9.01
CA SER A 86 -22.34 -6.37 8.67
C SER A 86 -22.08 -6.73 7.20
N PRO A 87 -22.88 -7.58 6.52
CA PRO A 87 -22.61 -7.91 5.12
C PRO A 87 -22.79 -6.72 4.18
N ILE A 88 -23.76 -5.85 4.45
CA ILE A 88 -24.02 -4.63 3.68
C ILE A 88 -22.88 -3.62 3.91
N PHE A 89 -22.42 -3.48 5.16
CA PHE A 89 -21.29 -2.63 5.50
C PHE A 89 -20.01 -3.04 4.75
N VAL A 90 -19.72 -4.33 4.64
CA VAL A 90 -18.53 -4.81 3.92
C VAL A 90 -18.61 -4.43 2.44
N VAL A 91 -19.73 -4.72 1.77
CA VAL A 91 -19.90 -4.42 0.34
C VAL A 91 -19.88 -2.91 0.09
N ALA A 92 -20.64 -2.13 0.87
CA ALA A 92 -20.68 -0.68 0.76
C ALA A 92 -19.33 -0.04 1.10
N GLY A 93 -18.61 -0.55 2.08
CA GLY A 93 -17.28 -0.08 2.49
C GLY A 93 -16.23 -0.32 1.42
N ILE A 94 -16.23 -1.50 0.79
CA ILE A 94 -15.34 -1.79 -0.35
C ILE A 94 -15.65 -0.86 -1.53
N ALA A 95 -16.93 -0.74 -1.91
CA ALA A 95 -17.35 0.10 -3.03
C ALA A 95 -17.01 1.58 -2.79
N THR A 96 -17.39 2.11 -1.63
CA THR A 96 -17.15 3.50 -1.24
C THR A 96 -15.65 3.78 -1.13
N GLY A 97 -14.90 2.88 -0.49
CA GLY A 97 -13.46 3.03 -0.36
C GLY A 97 -12.76 3.06 -1.72
N ALA A 98 -13.09 2.14 -2.61
CA ALA A 98 -12.55 2.09 -3.97
C ALA A 98 -12.85 3.37 -4.76
N VAL A 99 -14.09 3.87 -4.69
CA VAL A 99 -14.51 5.10 -5.36
C VAL A 99 -13.75 6.31 -4.81
N ILE A 100 -13.68 6.47 -3.49
CA ILE A 100 -12.97 7.59 -2.87
C ILE A 100 -11.49 7.58 -3.24
N TYR A 101 -10.84 6.41 -3.12
CA TYR A 101 -9.44 6.28 -3.47
C TYR A 101 -9.19 6.67 -4.93
N ALA A 102 -9.98 6.12 -5.87
CA ALA A 102 -9.82 6.42 -7.29
C ALA A 102 -10.03 7.91 -7.58
N VAL A 103 -11.13 8.51 -7.08
CA VAL A 103 -11.43 9.92 -7.32
C VAL A 103 -10.34 10.83 -6.77
N VAL A 104 -9.90 10.61 -5.52
CA VAL A 104 -8.87 11.44 -4.88
C VAL A 104 -7.53 11.27 -5.58
N TYR A 105 -7.14 10.04 -5.90
CA TYR A 105 -5.87 9.77 -6.59
C TYR A 105 -5.83 10.44 -7.97
N LEU A 106 -6.93 10.39 -8.71
CA LEU A 106 -7.08 11.07 -10.00
C LEU A 106 -7.06 12.60 -9.85
N ALA A 107 -7.77 13.14 -8.85
CA ALA A 107 -7.81 14.56 -8.55
C ALA A 107 -6.42 15.12 -8.18
N LEU A 108 -5.59 14.33 -7.49
CA LEU A 108 -4.21 14.68 -7.17
C LEU A 108 -3.25 14.59 -8.37
N GLY A 109 -3.75 14.19 -9.55
CA GLY A 109 -2.99 14.12 -10.80
C GLY A 109 -2.26 12.78 -11.03
N GLY A 110 -2.67 11.72 -10.33
CA GLY A 110 -2.19 10.35 -10.56
C GLY A 110 -2.69 9.82 -11.90
N ARG A 111 -1.99 10.15 -12.99
CA ARG A 111 -2.31 9.70 -14.35
C ARG A 111 -1.55 8.45 -14.77
N GLU A 112 -0.69 7.89 -13.90
CA GLU A 112 0.11 6.70 -14.23
C GLU A 112 -0.77 5.49 -14.61
N ILE A 113 -1.93 5.36 -13.97
CA ILE A 113 -2.91 4.29 -14.22
C ILE A 113 -3.42 4.35 -15.67
N PHE A 114 -3.71 5.53 -16.19
CA PHE A 114 -4.15 5.72 -17.58
C PHE A 114 -3.04 5.49 -18.59
N GLY A 115 -1.78 5.81 -18.24
CA GLY A 115 -0.62 5.52 -19.08
C GLY A 115 -0.39 4.03 -19.28
N LEU A 116 -0.61 3.22 -18.23
CA LEU A 116 -0.49 1.76 -18.28
C LEU A 116 -1.67 1.11 -19.03
N LEU A 117 -2.91 1.58 -18.79
CA LEU A 117 -4.10 1.09 -19.50
C LEU A 117 -4.02 1.33 -21.01
N ARG A 118 -3.36 2.42 -21.42
CA ARG A 118 -3.13 2.75 -22.84
C ARG A 118 -2.02 1.91 -23.50
N ARG A 119 -1.11 1.32 -22.72
CA ARG A 119 -0.05 0.42 -23.22
C ARG A 119 -0.48 -1.05 -23.29
N ALA A 120 -1.39 -1.48 -22.43
CA ALA A 120 -1.95 -2.84 -22.41
C ALA A 120 -2.49 -3.36 -23.78
N PRO A 121 -3.16 -2.57 -24.64
CA PRO A 121 -3.65 -3.09 -25.92
C PRO A 121 -2.56 -3.38 -26.97
N ASN A 122 -1.31 -2.92 -26.76
CA ASN A 122 -0.22 -3.13 -27.72
C ASN A 122 0.57 -4.43 -27.49
N GLU A 123 0.61 -4.95 -26.26
CA GLU A 123 1.31 -6.22 -25.96
C GLU A 123 0.49 -7.46 -26.34
N LEU A 124 -0.83 -7.32 -26.52
CA LEU A 124 -1.70 -8.38 -27.04
C LEU A 124 -1.65 -8.54 -28.58
N ARG A 125 -0.82 -7.73 -29.26
CA ARG A 125 -0.65 -7.72 -30.73
C ARG A 125 0.77 -8.02 -31.20
N ALA A 126 1.70 -8.36 -30.30
CA ALA A 126 3.05 -8.82 -30.60
C ALA A 126 3.17 -10.32 -30.30
#